data_AF-A0A537KFM4-F1
#
_entry.id   AF-A0A537KFM4-F1
#
_cell.length_a   1.000
_cell.length_b   1.000
_cell.length_c   1.000
_cell.angle_alpha   90.00
_cell.angle_beta   90.00
_cell.angle_gamma   90.00
#
_symmetry.space_group_name_H-M   'P 1'
#
loop_
_entity.id
_entity.type
_entity.pdbx_description
1 polymer ?
#
loop_
_entity_poly.entity_id
_entity_poly.type
_entity_poly.pdbx_seq_one_letter_code
_entity_poly.pdbx_strand_id
1 'polypeptide(L)'
;TVWGYSRLQLIPNTVVMIGNLLGDHFHPILMAIAPLYWIWDDVRVLLIVQAVLLAIAGIPIFWWARQRLGLVPAIAVETAYLAFWGVLSGVIYDFHHIAFAVPAISFGLYAVLTNRNRLFWAMLVVGLLTRENIALTFAATGVYVAVVQHRWRLGAAVVAVCAAWFAALIEVVMPAIAGATYGHWTYEAPRPAPDILAPAPG
;
A
#
# COMPACT_ATOMS: atom_id res chain seq x y z
N THR A 1 15.62 -7.50 -5.49
CA THR A 1 14.48 -7.00 -6.30
C THR A 1 14.54 -5.50 -6.52
N VAL A 2 14.68 -4.65 -5.48
CA VAL A 2 14.87 -3.18 -5.63
C VAL A 2 16.15 -2.82 -6.40
N TRP A 3 17.24 -3.54 -6.17
CA TRP A 3 18.53 -3.42 -6.90
C TRP A 3 18.45 -3.75 -8.40
N GLY A 4 17.47 -4.55 -8.82
CA GLY A 4 17.26 -4.85 -10.24
C GLY A 4 16.61 -3.68 -10.97
N TYR A 5 15.57 -3.11 -10.36
CA TYR A 5 14.89 -1.95 -10.90
C TYR A 5 15.79 -0.71 -10.99
N SER A 6 16.73 -0.53 -10.04
CA SER A 6 17.71 0.58 -10.11
C SER A 6 18.70 0.44 -11.28
N ARG A 7 18.77 -0.73 -11.91
CA ARG A 7 19.58 -1.04 -13.11
C ARG A 7 18.74 -1.32 -14.36
N LEU A 8 17.44 -1.01 -14.33
CA LEU A 8 16.49 -1.32 -15.41
C LEU A 8 16.40 -2.84 -15.73
N GLN A 9 16.71 -3.70 -14.76
CA GLN A 9 16.66 -5.14 -14.90
C GLN A 9 15.39 -5.70 -14.23
N LEU A 10 14.59 -6.41 -15.01
CA LEU A 10 13.45 -7.20 -14.53
C LEU A 10 13.98 -8.47 -13.86
N ILE A 11 13.90 -8.54 -12.53
CA ILE A 11 14.29 -9.74 -11.77
C ILE A 11 13.04 -10.65 -11.63
N PRO A 12 13.05 -11.86 -12.20
CA PRO A 12 11.91 -12.77 -12.14
C PRO A 12 11.76 -13.42 -10.76
N ASN A 13 10.51 -13.74 -10.40
CA ASN A 13 10.16 -14.36 -9.13
C ASN A 13 10.19 -15.89 -9.27
N THR A 14 11.07 -16.57 -8.52
CA THR A 14 11.31 -18.03 -8.63
C THR A 14 10.27 -18.90 -7.94
N VAL A 15 9.32 -18.33 -7.17
CA VAL A 15 8.32 -19.12 -6.42
C VAL A 15 7.04 -19.40 -7.22
N VAL A 16 6.71 -18.57 -8.23
CA VAL A 16 5.45 -18.70 -9.01
C VAL A 16 5.69 -18.88 -10.51
N MET A 17 6.95 -18.85 -11.00
CA MET A 17 7.26 -18.98 -12.44
C MET A 17 6.47 -17.97 -13.31
N ILE A 18 6.21 -16.78 -12.79
CA ILE A 18 5.66 -15.64 -13.55
C ILE A 18 6.79 -14.63 -13.76
N GLY A 19 6.99 -14.22 -15.01
CA GLY A 19 8.14 -13.45 -15.47
C GLY A 19 8.20 -11.98 -15.06
N ASN A 20 7.30 -11.49 -14.19
CA ASN A 20 7.31 -10.09 -13.78
C ASN A 20 6.57 -9.81 -12.46
N LEU A 21 7.26 -9.21 -11.48
CA LEU A 21 6.69 -8.78 -10.19
C LEU A 21 5.70 -7.61 -10.34
N LEU A 22 5.76 -6.85 -11.44
CA LEU A 22 4.78 -5.80 -11.74
C LEU A 22 3.41 -6.34 -12.15
N GLY A 23 3.32 -7.61 -12.55
CA GLY A 23 2.08 -8.28 -12.93
C GLY A 23 1.34 -8.93 -11.76
N ASP A 24 2.01 -9.11 -10.61
CA ASP A 24 1.40 -9.68 -9.41
C ASP A 24 0.85 -8.56 -8.51
N HIS A 25 1.57 -7.43 -8.38
CA HIS A 25 1.24 -6.33 -7.45
C HIS A 25 1.72 -4.97 -8.00
N PHE A 26 0.80 -4.05 -8.34
CA PHE A 26 1.12 -2.77 -8.98
C PHE A 26 1.59 -1.74 -7.94
N HIS A 27 2.92 -1.56 -7.81
CA HIS A 27 3.51 -0.64 -6.83
C HIS A 27 4.38 0.43 -7.51
N PRO A 28 3.76 1.42 -8.20
CA PRO A 28 4.50 2.46 -8.92
C PRO A 28 5.36 3.33 -7.98
N ILE A 29 5.05 3.38 -6.68
CA ILE A 29 5.91 4.03 -5.69
C ILE A 29 7.33 3.43 -5.62
N LEU A 30 7.50 2.14 -5.95
CA LEU A 30 8.82 1.50 -6.00
C LEU A 30 9.70 2.09 -7.12
N MET A 31 9.10 2.50 -8.24
CA MET A 31 9.83 3.22 -9.29
C MET A 31 10.26 4.62 -8.83
N ALA A 32 9.49 5.27 -7.95
CA ALA A 32 9.85 6.58 -7.39
C ALA A 32 11.01 6.51 -6.36
N ILE A 33 11.26 5.35 -5.76
CA ILE A 33 12.33 5.13 -4.77
C ILE A 33 13.64 4.69 -5.44
N ALA A 34 13.62 4.24 -6.70
CA ALA A 34 14.80 3.83 -7.44
C ALA A 34 15.98 4.84 -7.43
N PRO A 35 15.75 6.17 -7.47
CA PRO A 35 16.85 7.15 -7.39
C PRO A 35 17.52 7.23 -6.00
N LEU A 36 16.84 6.85 -4.91
CA LEU A 36 17.48 6.85 -3.58
C LEU A 36 18.60 5.80 -3.50
N TYR A 37 18.45 4.69 -4.23
CA TYR A 37 19.50 3.67 -4.35
C TYR A 37 20.71 4.16 -5.15
N TRP A 38 20.58 5.21 -5.97
CA TRP A 38 21.72 5.81 -6.67
C TRP A 38 22.57 6.71 -5.75
N ILE A 39 22.01 7.17 -4.64
CA ILE A 39 22.69 8.03 -3.65
C ILE A 39 23.33 7.17 -2.56
N TRP A 40 22.68 6.06 -2.17
CA TRP A 40 23.18 5.18 -1.13
C TRP A 40 22.70 3.73 -1.37
N ASP A 41 23.62 2.91 -1.88
CA ASP A 41 23.38 1.51 -2.29
C ASP A 41 23.39 0.55 -1.08
N ASP A 42 22.58 0.83 -0.06
CA ASP A 42 22.46 0.01 1.16
C ASP A 42 20.98 -0.19 1.57
N VAL A 43 20.61 -1.44 1.88
CA VAL A 43 19.26 -1.83 2.32
C VAL A 43 18.80 -1.10 3.59
N ARG A 44 19.74 -0.66 4.44
CA ARG A 44 19.46 0.10 5.66
C ARG A 44 18.74 1.42 5.37
N VAL A 45 18.95 2.02 4.20
CA VAL A 45 18.29 3.27 3.80
C VAL A 45 16.78 3.06 3.70
N LEU A 46 16.33 1.92 3.17
CA LEU A 46 14.91 1.59 3.08
C LEU A 46 14.26 1.45 4.46
N LEU A 47 14.96 0.82 5.41
CA LEU A 47 14.49 0.68 6.79
C LEU A 47 14.40 2.04 7.49
N ILE A 48 15.38 2.93 7.27
CA ILE A 48 15.36 4.29 7.80
C ILE A 48 14.19 5.08 7.21
N VAL A 49 13.99 5.03 5.90
CA VAL A 49 12.88 5.71 5.22
C VAL A 49 11.53 5.20 5.76
N GLN A 50 11.37 3.89 5.90
CA GLN A 50 10.17 3.28 6.48
C GLN A 50 9.92 3.75 7.92
N ALA A 51 10.95 3.77 8.77
CA ALA A 51 10.84 4.28 10.14
C ALA A 51 10.44 5.76 10.18
N VAL A 52 11.04 6.58 9.31
CA VAL A 52 10.71 8.01 9.18
C VAL A 52 9.28 8.21 8.70
N LEU A 53 8.81 7.44 7.71
CA LEU A 53 7.43 7.52 7.23
C LEU A 53 6.43 7.16 8.33
N LEU A 54 6.68 6.08 9.08
CA LEU A 54 5.82 5.70 10.20
C LEU A 54 5.80 6.77 11.31
N ALA A 55 6.95 7.38 11.62
CA ALA A 55 6.98 8.52 12.55
C ALA A 55 6.21 9.73 12.02
N ILE A 56 6.37 10.07 10.73
CA ILE A 56 5.64 11.17 10.08
C ILE A 56 4.13 10.93 10.11
N ALA A 57 3.69 9.68 9.99
CA ALA A 57 2.28 9.33 10.06
C ALA A 57 1.65 9.60 11.45
N GLY A 58 2.45 9.69 12.53
CA GLY A 58 1.99 10.09 13.86
C GLY A 58 1.66 11.58 14.00
N ILE A 59 2.39 12.45 13.31
CA ILE A 59 2.23 13.93 13.36
C ILE A 59 0.76 14.39 13.27
N PRO A 60 -0.04 14.01 12.25
CA PRO A 60 -1.44 14.40 12.16
C PRO A 60 -2.30 13.86 13.31
N ILE A 61 -1.96 12.69 13.87
CA ILE A 61 -2.65 12.09 15.02
C ILE A 61 -2.43 12.99 16.25
N PHE A 62 -1.18 13.34 16.54
CA PHE A 62 -0.85 14.28 17.62
C PHE A 62 -1.53 15.64 17.44
N TRP A 63 -1.47 16.23 16.24
CA TRP A 63 -2.10 17.53 15.98
C TRP A 63 -3.59 17.51 16.21
N TRP A 64 -4.28 16.47 15.73
CA TRP A 64 -5.72 16.33 15.93
C TRP A 64 -6.05 16.09 17.40
N ALA A 65 -5.35 15.17 18.07
CA ALA A 65 -5.56 14.87 19.48
C ALA A 65 -5.31 16.12 20.35
N ARG A 66 -4.27 16.90 20.06
CA ARG A 66 -3.97 18.14 20.80
C ARG A 66 -5.08 19.18 20.65
N GLN A 67 -5.62 19.32 19.45
CA GLN A 67 -6.73 20.25 19.19
C GLN A 67 -8.03 19.83 19.90
N ARG A 68 -8.24 18.53 20.12
CA ARG A 68 -9.49 17.99 20.68
C ARG A 68 -9.45 17.73 22.19
N LEU A 69 -8.30 17.30 22.71
CA LEU A 69 -8.14 16.76 24.07
C LEU A 69 -7.13 17.55 24.91
N GLY A 70 -6.36 18.47 24.31
CA GLY A 70 -5.27 19.17 24.96
C GLY A 70 -3.93 18.43 24.90
N LEU A 71 -2.88 19.01 25.48
CA LEU A 71 -1.49 18.56 25.28
C LEU A 71 -1.20 17.18 25.90
N VAL A 72 -1.58 16.97 27.16
CA VAL A 72 -1.22 15.74 27.88
C VAL A 72 -1.87 14.50 27.25
N PRO A 73 -3.18 14.48 26.94
CA PRO A 73 -3.78 13.33 26.25
C PRO A 73 -3.21 13.14 24.84
N ALA A 74 -2.83 14.22 24.15
CA ALA A 74 -2.21 14.11 22.83
C ALA A 74 -0.84 13.43 22.88
N ILE A 75 -0.01 13.75 23.88
CA ILE A 75 1.27 13.06 24.10
C ILE A 75 1.03 11.58 24.40
N ALA A 76 0.02 11.26 25.22
CA ALA A 76 -0.33 9.87 25.53
C ALA A 76 -0.78 9.10 24.28
N VAL A 77 -1.63 9.70 23.43
CA VAL A 77 -2.08 9.09 22.17
C VAL A 77 -0.92 8.88 21.20
N GLU A 78 -0.05 9.87 21.04
CA GLU A 78 1.13 9.77 20.17
C GLU A 78 2.09 8.69 20.67
N THR A 79 2.33 8.65 21.98
CA THR A 79 3.16 7.60 22.59
C THR A 79 2.53 6.23 22.38
N ALA A 80 1.21 6.10 22.56
CA ALA A 80 0.50 4.85 22.34
C ALA A 80 0.58 4.40 20.86
N TYR A 81 0.51 5.33 19.91
CA TYR A 81 0.70 5.05 18.49
C TYR A 81 2.12 4.54 18.20
N LEU A 82 3.15 5.25 18.66
CA LEU A 82 4.55 4.89 18.40
C LEU A 82 4.96 3.58 19.12
N ALA A 83 4.40 3.33 20.30
CA ALA A 83 4.64 2.10 21.06
C ALA A 83 3.73 0.93 20.62
N PHE A 84 2.74 1.17 19.76
CA PHE A 84 1.85 0.13 19.29
C PHE A 84 2.65 -0.93 18.52
N TRP A 85 2.47 -2.20 18.88
CA TRP A 85 3.21 -3.31 18.29
C TRP A 85 3.11 -3.34 16.76
N GLY A 86 1.98 -2.96 16.17
CA GLY A 86 1.83 -2.92 14.71
C GLY A 86 2.70 -1.85 14.04
N VAL A 87 2.95 -0.71 14.70
CA VAL A 87 3.88 0.32 14.20
C VAL A 87 5.32 -0.15 14.40
N LEU A 88 5.65 -0.67 15.59
CA LEU A 88 6.99 -1.15 15.90
C LEU A 88 7.40 -2.34 15.03
N SER A 89 6.50 -3.30 14.81
CA SER A 89 6.73 -4.44 13.90
C SER A 89 6.99 -3.95 12.48
N GLY A 90 6.25 -2.93 12.04
CA GLY A 90 6.49 -2.23 10.78
C GLY A 90 7.84 -1.52 10.70
N VAL A 91 8.56 -1.28 11.80
CA VAL A 91 9.91 -0.69 11.79
C VAL A 91 11.00 -1.77 11.79
N ILE A 92 10.81 -2.84 12.56
CA ILE A 92 11.87 -3.84 12.83
C ILE A 92 11.90 -5.02 11.86
N TYR A 93 10.83 -5.24 11.08
CA TYR A 93 10.80 -6.25 10.02
C TYR A 93 11.29 -5.69 8.68
N ASP A 94 11.47 -6.59 7.71
CA ASP A 94 11.90 -6.26 6.35
C ASP A 94 11.13 -5.08 5.74
N PHE A 95 11.70 -4.46 4.72
CA PHE A 95 11.08 -3.32 4.06
C PHE A 95 9.74 -3.71 3.42
N HIS A 96 8.67 -3.05 3.86
CA HIS A 96 7.34 -3.14 3.31
C HIS A 96 6.96 -1.79 2.70
N HIS A 97 6.87 -1.75 1.37
CA HIS A 97 6.47 -0.55 0.61
C HIS A 97 5.08 -0.02 1.01
N ILE A 98 4.25 -0.79 1.72
CA ILE A 98 2.99 -0.30 2.31
C ILE A 98 3.22 0.84 3.33
N ALA A 99 4.42 0.96 3.89
CA ALA A 99 4.78 2.05 4.79
C ALA A 99 4.58 3.45 4.17
N PHE A 100 4.65 3.57 2.85
CA PHE A 100 4.38 4.83 2.14
C PHE A 100 2.89 5.22 2.15
N ALA A 101 1.99 4.25 2.28
CA ALA A 101 0.55 4.51 2.37
C ALA A 101 0.16 5.07 3.74
N VAL A 102 0.91 4.72 4.79
CA VAL A 102 0.56 5.07 6.18
C VAL A 102 0.51 6.59 6.41
N PRO A 103 1.51 7.39 5.99
CA PRO A 103 1.41 8.85 6.04
C PRO A 103 0.24 9.40 5.22
N ALA A 104 0.05 8.89 4.00
CA ALA A 104 -1.02 9.37 3.12
C ALA A 104 -2.40 9.17 3.74
N ILE A 105 -2.65 7.99 4.32
CA ILE A 105 -3.90 7.70 5.04
C ILE A 105 -4.03 8.61 6.26
N SER A 106 -2.99 8.74 7.07
CA SER A 106 -3.03 9.50 8.32
C SER A 106 -3.29 10.99 8.08
N PHE A 107 -2.54 11.61 7.16
CA PHE A 107 -2.77 13.00 6.74
C PHE A 107 -4.10 13.17 6.00
N GLY A 108 -4.52 12.18 5.20
CA GLY A 108 -5.81 12.18 4.53
C GLY A 108 -6.97 12.22 5.52
N LEU A 109 -6.92 11.38 6.56
CA LEU A 109 -7.92 11.38 7.62
C LEU A 109 -7.91 12.68 8.41
N TYR A 110 -6.73 13.20 8.76
CA TYR A 110 -6.60 14.53 9.38
C TYR A 110 -7.23 15.63 8.53
N ALA A 111 -6.99 15.62 7.22
CA ALA A 111 -7.55 16.59 6.29
C ALA A 111 -9.08 16.51 6.24
N VAL A 112 -9.65 15.30 6.27
CA VAL A 112 -11.09 15.08 6.36
C VAL A 112 -11.64 15.62 7.69
N LEU A 113 -10.99 15.31 8.81
CA LEU A 113 -11.42 15.74 10.14
C LEU A 113 -11.28 17.24 10.39
N THR A 114 -10.42 17.92 9.62
CA THR A 114 -10.17 19.37 9.70
C THR A 114 -10.75 20.14 8.50
N ASN A 115 -11.55 19.49 7.65
CA ASN A 115 -12.17 20.07 6.45
C ASN A 115 -11.18 20.68 5.43
N ARG A 116 -9.93 20.21 5.39
CA ARG A 116 -8.89 20.68 4.46
C ARG A 116 -8.88 19.88 3.15
N ASN A 117 -9.86 20.16 2.28
CA ASN A 117 -10.07 19.40 1.04
C ASN A 117 -8.84 19.31 0.12
N ARG A 118 -8.06 20.40 0.00
CA ARG A 118 -6.85 20.42 -0.85
C ARG A 118 -5.81 19.41 -0.37
N LEU A 119 -5.58 19.36 0.95
CA LEU A 119 -4.67 18.39 1.55
C LEU A 119 -5.22 16.97 1.36
N PHE A 120 -6.52 16.78 1.55
CA PHE A 120 -7.14 15.47 1.35
C PHE A 120 -6.98 14.95 -0.08
N TRP A 121 -7.24 15.78 -1.10
CA TRP A 121 -7.03 15.39 -2.50
C TRP A 121 -5.56 15.10 -2.81
N ALA A 122 -4.63 15.90 -2.28
CA ALA A 122 -3.20 15.63 -2.44
C ALA A 122 -2.82 14.27 -1.83
N MET A 123 -3.31 13.97 -0.62
CA MET A 123 -3.03 12.70 0.05
C MET A 123 -3.74 11.51 -0.60
N LEU A 124 -4.93 11.72 -1.19
CA LEU A 124 -5.61 10.71 -1.99
C LEU A 124 -4.73 10.32 -3.19
N VAL A 125 -4.23 11.30 -3.95
CA VAL A 125 -3.35 11.03 -5.09
C VAL A 125 -2.10 10.27 -4.65
N VAL A 126 -1.44 10.72 -3.58
CA VAL A 126 -0.27 10.01 -3.02
C VAL A 126 -0.64 8.57 -2.63
N GLY A 127 -1.77 8.38 -1.95
CA GLY A 127 -2.25 7.07 -1.53
C GLY A 127 -2.54 6.12 -2.71
N LEU A 128 -3.22 6.61 -3.76
CA LEU A 128 -3.54 5.81 -4.95
C LEU A 128 -2.28 5.35 -5.71
N LEU A 129 -1.17 6.06 -5.59
CA LEU A 129 0.13 5.70 -6.17
C LEU A 129 0.91 4.68 -5.34
N THR A 130 0.49 4.37 -4.11
CA THR A 130 1.23 3.44 -3.24
C THR A 130 0.89 1.99 -3.55
N ARG A 131 -0.40 1.65 -3.56
CA ARG A 131 -0.91 0.30 -3.72
C ARG A 131 -2.35 0.30 -4.20
N GLU A 132 -2.72 -0.73 -4.95
CA GLU A 132 -4.07 -0.94 -5.48
C GLU A 132 -5.12 -1.03 -4.37
N ASN A 133 -4.83 -1.72 -3.26
CA ASN A 133 -5.78 -1.91 -2.16
C ASN A 133 -6.01 -0.63 -1.32
N ILE A 134 -5.12 0.37 -1.40
CA ILE A 134 -5.25 1.64 -0.68
C ILE A 134 -6.42 2.47 -1.23
N ALA A 135 -6.78 2.26 -2.50
CA ALA A 135 -7.98 2.85 -3.09
C ALA A 135 -9.26 2.48 -2.30
N LEU A 136 -9.33 1.26 -1.75
CA LEU A 136 -10.48 0.83 -0.94
C LEU A 136 -10.54 1.58 0.40
N THR A 137 -9.39 1.81 1.04
CA THR A 137 -9.32 2.61 2.28
C THR A 137 -9.80 4.05 2.04
N PHE A 138 -9.38 4.66 0.94
CA PHE A 138 -9.84 6.00 0.57
C PHE A 138 -11.30 6.03 0.11
N ALA A 139 -11.78 4.98 -0.56
CA ALA A 139 -13.20 4.84 -0.89
C ALA A 139 -14.06 4.79 0.39
N ALA A 140 -13.67 3.99 1.37
CA ALA A 140 -14.33 3.95 2.69
C ALA A 140 -14.30 5.32 3.38
N THR A 141 -13.18 6.04 3.29
CA THR A 141 -13.07 7.43 3.78
C THR A 141 -14.03 8.36 3.03
N GLY A 142 -14.20 8.19 1.71
CA GLY A 142 -15.17 8.91 0.89
C GLY A 142 -16.62 8.64 1.32
N VAL A 143 -16.95 7.39 1.65
CA VAL A 143 -18.26 7.01 2.21
C VAL A 143 -18.48 7.71 3.56
N TYR A 144 -17.49 7.71 4.45
CA TYR A 144 -17.55 8.45 5.71
C TYR A 144 -17.82 9.95 5.47
N VAL A 145 -17.14 10.58 4.53
CA VAL A 145 -17.36 11.99 4.16
C VAL A 145 -18.78 12.23 3.62
N ALA A 146 -19.32 11.31 2.82
CA ALA A 146 -20.67 11.44 2.28
C ALA A 146 -21.75 11.29 3.37
N VAL A 147 -21.63 10.26 4.21
CA VAL A 147 -22.68 9.85 5.15
C VAL A 147 -22.60 10.60 6.47
N VAL A 148 -21.41 10.71 7.07
CA VAL A 148 -21.23 11.28 8.42
C VAL A 148 -21.01 12.78 8.37
N GLN A 149 -20.25 13.28 7.39
CA GLN A 149 -20.07 14.73 7.23
C GLN A 149 -21.15 15.38 6.37
N HIS A 150 -22.05 14.60 5.77
CA HIS A 150 -23.10 15.04 4.83
C HIS A 150 -22.56 15.78 3.59
N ARG A 151 -21.28 15.56 3.23
CA ARG A 151 -20.61 16.20 2.10
C ARG A 151 -20.68 15.32 0.85
N TRP A 152 -21.90 14.98 0.45
CA TRP A 152 -22.20 13.97 -0.57
C TRP A 152 -21.43 14.16 -1.89
N ARG A 153 -21.28 15.40 -2.39
CA ARG A 153 -20.53 15.68 -3.63
C ARG A 153 -19.06 15.25 -3.53
N LEU A 154 -18.41 15.59 -2.41
CA LEU A 154 -17.01 15.24 -2.20
C LEU A 154 -16.87 13.73 -1.99
N GLY A 155 -17.69 13.14 -1.11
CA GLY A 155 -17.63 11.71 -0.84
C GLY A 155 -17.90 10.86 -2.08
N ALA A 156 -18.92 11.21 -2.88
CA ALA A 156 -19.22 10.53 -4.13
C ALA A 156 -18.09 10.67 -5.15
N ALA A 157 -17.50 11.86 -5.29
CA ALA A 157 -16.35 12.07 -6.17
C ALA A 157 -15.16 11.20 -5.77
N VAL A 158 -14.87 11.09 -4.47
CA VAL A 158 -13.77 10.25 -3.95
C VAL A 158 -14.02 8.78 -4.23
N VAL A 159 -15.22 8.29 -3.91
CA VAL A 159 -15.60 6.89 -4.17
C VAL A 159 -15.50 6.59 -5.66
N ALA A 160 -16.01 7.48 -6.52
CA ALA A 160 -15.94 7.31 -7.97
C ALA A 160 -14.49 7.28 -8.47
N VAL A 161 -13.64 8.19 -8.01
CA VAL A 161 -12.21 8.21 -8.37
C VAL A 161 -11.51 6.93 -7.90
N CYS A 162 -11.76 6.49 -6.67
CA CYS A 162 -11.14 5.26 -6.14
C CYS A 162 -11.62 4.02 -6.89
N ALA A 163 -12.92 3.92 -7.20
CA ALA A 163 -13.48 2.81 -7.95
C ALA A 163 -12.95 2.78 -9.39
N ALA A 164 -12.90 3.93 -10.07
CA ALA A 164 -12.35 4.04 -11.42
C ALA A 164 -10.87 3.68 -11.44
N TRP A 165 -10.09 4.14 -10.46
CA TRP A 165 -8.67 3.78 -10.33
C TRP A 165 -8.50 2.28 -10.10
N PHE A 166 -9.24 1.70 -9.15
CA PHE A 166 -9.17 0.27 -8.84
C PHE A 166 -9.55 -0.61 -10.03
N ALA A 167 -10.64 -0.27 -10.73
CA ALA A 167 -11.06 -0.95 -11.95
C ALA A 167 -10.01 -0.81 -13.07
N ALA A 168 -9.48 0.40 -13.30
CA ALA A 168 -8.44 0.62 -14.29
C ALA A 168 -7.17 -0.20 -13.99
N LEU A 169 -6.80 -0.35 -12.71
CA LEU A 169 -5.68 -1.19 -12.33
C LEU A 169 -5.93 -2.67 -12.64
N ILE A 170 -7.11 -3.19 -12.28
CA ILE A 170 -7.47 -4.59 -12.47
C ILE A 170 -7.70 -4.96 -13.93
N GLU A 171 -8.40 -4.12 -14.69
CA GLU A 171 -8.86 -4.46 -16.03
C GLU A 171 -7.89 -4.05 -17.13
N VAL A 172 -7.07 -3.02 -16.90
CA VAL A 172 -6.21 -2.45 -17.94
C VAL A 172 -4.74 -2.60 -17.60
N VAL A 173 -4.32 -2.09 -16.44
CA VAL A 173 -2.90 -1.98 -16.12
C VAL A 173 -2.27 -3.33 -15.83
N MET A 174 -2.88 -4.14 -14.95
CA MET A 174 -2.32 -5.46 -14.62
C MET A 174 -2.35 -6.44 -15.81
N PRO A 175 -3.43 -6.56 -16.60
CA PRO A 175 -3.46 -7.44 -17.77
C PRO A 175 -2.50 -7.00 -18.88
N ALA A 176 -2.34 -5.68 -19.11
CA ALA A 176 -1.41 -5.16 -20.11
C ALA A 176 0.07 -5.41 -19.74
N ILE A 177 0.39 -5.45 -18.44
CA ILE A 177 1.74 -5.73 -17.94
C ILE A 177 2.01 -7.24 -17.82
N ALA A 178 1.00 -8.05 -17.47
CA ALA A 178 1.13 -9.48 -17.28
C ALA A 178 1.13 -10.29 -18.60
N GLY A 179 0.61 -9.72 -19.70
CA GLY A 179 0.50 -10.42 -20.99
C GLY A 179 -0.52 -11.57 -21.01
N ALA A 180 -1.32 -11.71 -19.95
CA ALA A 180 -2.41 -12.67 -19.83
C ALA A 180 -3.52 -12.09 -18.95
N THR A 181 -4.77 -12.49 -19.23
CA THR A 181 -5.96 -12.13 -18.45
C THR A 181 -5.83 -12.67 -17.02
N TYR A 182 -6.23 -11.88 -16.03
CA TYR A 182 -6.23 -12.26 -14.61
C TYR A 182 -6.94 -13.61 -14.42
N GLY A 183 -6.21 -14.64 -14.02
CA GLY A 183 -6.75 -15.98 -13.80
C GLY A 183 -7.59 -16.02 -12.53
N HIS A 184 -8.92 -15.87 -12.67
CA HIS A 184 -9.83 -16.24 -11.60
C HIS A 184 -9.77 -17.77 -11.41
N TRP A 185 -9.08 -18.20 -10.35
CA TRP A 185 -9.27 -19.49 -9.67
C TRP A 185 -9.71 -20.66 -10.57
N THR A 186 -8.82 -21.14 -11.44
CA THR A 186 -8.94 -22.52 -11.92
C THR A 186 -8.24 -23.42 -10.91
N TYR A 187 -8.97 -23.85 -9.88
CA TYR A 187 -8.59 -25.06 -9.17
C TYR A 187 -8.74 -26.21 -10.18
N GLU A 188 -7.67 -26.49 -10.94
CA GLU A 188 -7.57 -27.78 -11.59
C GLU A 188 -7.57 -28.83 -10.48
N ALA A 189 -8.50 -29.79 -10.59
CA ALA A 189 -8.67 -30.86 -9.63
C ALA A 189 -7.32 -31.50 -9.28
N PRO A 190 -7.13 -31.97 -8.02
CA PRO A 190 -5.87 -32.60 -7.61
C PRO A 190 -5.44 -33.65 -8.63
N ARG A 191 -4.26 -33.44 -9.23
CA ARG A 191 -3.66 -34.44 -10.14
C ARG A 191 -3.60 -35.77 -9.37
N PRO A 192 -4.07 -36.89 -9.95
CA PRO A 192 -4.00 -38.18 -9.28
C PRO A 192 -2.56 -38.49 -8.90
N ALA A 193 -2.36 -39.05 -7.70
CA ALA A 193 -1.05 -39.43 -7.21
C ALA A 193 -0.33 -40.32 -8.23
N PRO A 194 0.99 -40.16 -8.45
CA PRO A 194 1.73 -41.06 -9.32
C PRO A 194 1.68 -42.48 -8.74
N ASP A 195 1.37 -43.46 -9.58
CA ASP A 195 1.42 -44.88 -9.23
C ASP A 195 2.87 -45.28 -8.89
N ILE A 196 3.22 -45.25 -7.60
CA ILE A 196 4.53 -45.69 -7.09
C ILE A 196 4.54 -47.22 -6.82
N LEU A 197 3.53 -47.97 -7.27
CA LEU A 197 3.40 -49.41 -6.99
C LEU A 197 3.29 -50.27 -8.26
N ALA A 198 4.18 -50.07 -9.24
CA ALA A 198 4.43 -51.09 -10.24
C ALA A 198 5.56 -52.02 -9.76
N PRO A 199 5.33 -53.34 -9.56
CA PRO A 199 6.40 -54.27 -9.24
C PRO A 199 7.35 -54.42 -10.43
N ALA A 200 8.66 -54.42 -10.15
CA ALA A 200 9.70 -54.58 -11.17
C ALA A 200 9.55 -55.93 -11.91
N PRO A 201 9.76 -55.98 -13.24
CA PRO A 201 9.76 -57.24 -13.98
C PRO A 201 10.94 -58.11 -13.53
N GLY A 202 10.65 -59.37 -13.22
CA GLY A 202 11.61 -60.38 -12.77
C GLY A 202 12.44 -61.01 -13.87
#